data_AF-A0A8K0K030-F1
#
_entry.id   AF-A0A8K0K030-F1
#
_cell.length_a   1.000
_cell.length_b   1.000
_cell.length_c   1.000
_cell.angle_alpha   90.00
_cell.angle_beta   90.00
_cell.angle_gamma   90.00
#
_symmetry.space_group_name_H-M   'P 1'
#
loop_
_entity.id
_entity.type
_entity.pdbx_description
1 polymer ?
#
loop_
_entity_poly.entity_id
_entity_poly.type
_entity_poly.pdbx_seq_one_letter_code
_entity_poly.pdbx_strand_id
1 'polypeptide(L)'
;MEDSLQTAGAHHQMLQQQLQEVTSAVEGLSPSHWETLNNCDVAVSTLTLLKKFSTLSETATHMMSSLSHCLTLFQQQEEVRMLQVRQEQEKCRVLEEALHVLAKEHHELEQSVGASQPPSPRSLRSATPLPFDRSVSRQSHRHRRSPRFYDTSDDEFYDAFDA
;
A
#
# COMPACT_ATOMS: atom_id res chain seq x y z
N MET A 1 1.49 -10.06 -14.25
CA MET A 1 0.07 -9.79 -13.91
C MET A 1 -0.66 -9.19 -15.10
N GLU A 2 -0.06 -8.19 -15.76
CA GLU A 2 -0.64 -7.54 -16.95
C GLU A 2 -1.00 -8.54 -18.05
N ASP A 3 -0.09 -9.42 -18.45
CA ASP A 3 -0.35 -10.44 -19.48
C ASP A 3 -1.51 -11.38 -19.15
N SER A 4 -1.58 -11.84 -17.89
CA SER A 4 -2.64 -12.73 -17.40
C SER A 4 -4.00 -12.05 -17.41
N LEU A 5 -4.03 -10.76 -17.05
CA LEU A 5 -5.24 -9.95 -17.00
C LEU A 5 -5.71 -9.57 -18.43
N GLN A 6 -4.77 -9.27 -19.33
CA GLN A 6 -5.05 -9.06 -20.74
C GLN A 6 -5.63 -10.33 -21.39
N THR A 7 -5.06 -11.50 -21.08
CA THR A 7 -5.56 -12.79 -21.55
C THR A 7 -6.98 -13.07 -21.04
N ALA A 8 -7.24 -12.83 -19.75
CA ALA A 8 -8.58 -12.96 -19.19
C ALA A 8 -9.58 -11.99 -19.85
N GLY A 9 -9.14 -10.75 -20.13
CA GLY A 9 -9.92 -9.75 -20.85
C GLY A 9 -10.26 -10.16 -22.28
N ALA A 10 -9.29 -10.75 -23.01
CA ALA A 10 -9.53 -11.30 -24.34
C ALA A 10 -10.55 -12.44 -24.31
N HIS A 11 -10.42 -13.39 -23.38
CA HIS A 11 -11.38 -14.50 -23.23
C HIS A 11 -12.78 -13.99 -22.86
N HIS A 12 -12.88 -12.96 -22.02
CA HIS A 12 -14.14 -12.33 -21.67
C HIS A 12 -14.85 -11.72 -22.90
N GLN A 13 -14.12 -10.97 -23.74
CA GLN A 13 -14.67 -10.38 -24.96
C GLN A 13 -15.12 -11.48 -25.95
N MET A 14 -14.31 -12.53 -26.14
CA MET A 14 -14.68 -13.67 -26.98
C MET A 14 -15.94 -14.37 -26.48
N LEU A 15 -16.06 -14.56 -25.17
CA LEU A 15 -17.23 -15.18 -24.56
C LEU A 15 -18.49 -14.33 -24.78
N GLN A 16 -18.39 -13.01 -24.62
CA GLN A 16 -19.50 -12.09 -24.87
C GLN A 16 -19.97 -12.16 -26.32
N GLN A 17 -19.04 -12.18 -27.28
CA GLN A 17 -19.37 -12.33 -28.69
C GLN A 17 -20.08 -13.65 -28.96
N GLN A 18 -19.55 -14.77 -28.46
CA GLN A 18 -20.16 -16.09 -28.65
C GLN A 18 -21.54 -16.19 -27.99
N LEU A 19 -21.75 -15.59 -26.81
CA LEU A 19 -23.07 -15.52 -26.18
C LEU A 19 -24.07 -14.78 -27.05
N GLN A 20 -23.68 -13.66 -27.64
CA GLN A 20 -24.54 -12.88 -28.54
C GLN A 20 -24.91 -13.70 -29.79
N GLU A 21 -23.93 -14.37 -30.39
CA GLU A 21 -24.15 -15.23 -31.57
C GLU A 21 -25.05 -16.44 -31.28
N VAL A 22 -24.94 -17.04 -30.09
CA VAL A 22 -25.84 -18.13 -29.65
C VAL A 22 -27.24 -17.59 -29.39
N THR A 23 -27.36 -16.44 -28.73
CA THR A 23 -28.65 -15.81 -28.41
C THR A 23 -29.42 -15.51 -29.69
N SER A 24 -28.78 -14.87 -30.68
CA SER A 24 -29.41 -14.60 -31.97
C SER A 24 -29.76 -15.87 -32.76
N ALA A 25 -28.94 -16.92 -32.66
CA ALA A 25 -29.24 -18.20 -33.30
C ALA A 25 -30.43 -18.93 -32.64
N VAL A 26 -30.59 -18.81 -31.32
CA VAL A 26 -31.73 -19.36 -30.57
C VAL A 26 -33.01 -18.57 -30.87
N GLU A 27 -32.93 -17.24 -30.95
CA GLU A 27 -34.06 -16.38 -31.34
C GLU A 27 -34.54 -16.68 -32.76
N GLY A 28 -33.62 -17.01 -33.69
CA GLY A 28 -33.95 -17.45 -35.05
C GLY A 28 -34.71 -18.78 -35.12
N LEU A 29 -34.69 -19.57 -34.04
CA LEU A 29 -35.39 -20.86 -33.92
C LEU A 29 -36.71 -20.74 -33.13
N SER A 30 -37.19 -19.51 -32.92
CA SER A 30 -38.43 -19.20 -32.22
C SER A 30 -39.65 -19.98 -32.76
N PRO A 31 -40.67 -20.26 -31.92
CA PRO A 31 -41.84 -21.08 -32.25
C PRO A 31 -42.64 -20.68 -33.50
N SER A 32 -42.42 -19.51 -34.08
CA SER A 32 -43.08 -19.13 -35.34
C SER A 32 -42.39 -19.69 -36.60
N HIS A 33 -41.15 -20.19 -36.50
CA HIS A 33 -40.35 -20.61 -37.65
C HIS A 33 -40.39 -22.11 -37.94
N TRP A 34 -40.59 -22.98 -36.94
CA TRP A 34 -40.59 -24.44 -37.15
C TRP A 34 -41.79 -24.94 -37.96
N GLU A 35 -42.88 -24.17 -38.04
CA GLU A 35 -44.05 -24.49 -38.89
C GLU A 35 -43.70 -24.46 -40.39
N THR A 36 -42.61 -23.76 -40.77
CA THR A 36 -42.17 -23.61 -42.17
C THR A 36 -40.92 -24.45 -42.51
N LEU A 37 -40.24 -25.00 -41.51
CA LEU A 37 -38.97 -25.74 -41.67
C LEU A 37 -39.22 -27.25 -41.71
N ASN A 38 -38.55 -27.95 -42.62
CA ASN A 38 -38.57 -29.40 -42.67
C ASN A 38 -37.77 -30.01 -41.49
N ASN A 39 -38.12 -31.22 -41.07
CA ASN A 39 -37.44 -31.94 -39.97
C ASN A 39 -35.90 -32.02 -40.12
N CYS A 40 -35.40 -32.03 -41.37
CA CYS A 40 -33.96 -32.07 -41.65
C CYS A 40 -33.27 -30.74 -41.28
N ASP A 41 -33.89 -29.60 -41.56
CA ASP A 41 -33.32 -28.27 -41.29
C ASP A 41 -33.28 -27.96 -39.79
N VAL A 42 -34.28 -28.44 -39.04
CA VAL A 42 -34.31 -28.36 -37.57
C VAL A 42 -33.19 -29.19 -36.94
N ALA A 43 -32.93 -30.40 -37.46
CA ALA A 43 -31.84 -31.25 -36.98
C ALA A 43 -30.45 -30.63 -37.25
N VAL A 44 -30.24 -30.01 -38.42
CA VAL A 44 -28.99 -29.31 -38.74
C VAL A 44 -28.78 -28.07 -37.86
N SER A 45 -29.86 -27.32 -37.61
CA SER A 45 -29.81 -26.10 -36.79
C SER A 45 -29.52 -26.40 -35.32
N THR A 46 -30.16 -27.44 -34.76
CA THR A 46 -29.88 -27.89 -33.38
C THR A 46 -28.46 -28.41 -33.22
N LEU A 47 -27.93 -29.16 -34.20
CA LEU A 47 -26.54 -29.62 -34.19
C LEU A 47 -25.53 -28.46 -34.27
N THR A 48 -25.87 -27.41 -35.02
CA THR A 48 -25.07 -26.17 -35.11
C THR A 48 -25.08 -25.40 -33.78
N LEU A 49 -26.23 -25.28 -33.12
CA LEU A 49 -26.33 -24.69 -31.79
C LEU A 49 -25.49 -25.46 -30.76
N LEU A 50 -25.55 -26.79 -30.79
CA LEU A 50 -24.83 -27.64 -29.84
C LEU A 50 -23.31 -27.47 -30.00
N LYS A 51 -22.81 -27.34 -31.24
CA LYS A 51 -21.41 -26.97 -31.51
C LYS A 51 -21.05 -25.60 -30.96
N LYS A 52 -21.88 -24.57 -31.20
CA LYS A 52 -21.65 -23.22 -30.66
C LYS A 52 -21.64 -23.20 -29.13
N PHE A 53 -22.49 -24.00 -28.50
CA PHE A 53 -22.52 -24.13 -27.04
C PHE A 53 -21.26 -24.82 -26.50
N SER A 54 -20.73 -25.82 -27.22
CA SER A 54 -19.44 -26.44 -26.88
C SER A 54 -18.30 -25.41 -26.92
N THR A 55 -18.18 -24.63 -28.00
CA THR A 55 -17.15 -23.60 -28.12
C THR A 55 -17.28 -22.50 -27.07
N LEU A 56 -18.53 -22.17 -26.70
CA LEU A 56 -18.82 -21.23 -25.63
C LEU A 56 -18.36 -21.77 -24.27
N SER A 57 -18.66 -23.05 -24.00
CA SER A 57 -18.24 -23.72 -22.78
C SER A 57 -16.71 -23.77 -22.67
N GLU A 58 -16.02 -24.11 -23.76
CA GLU A 58 -14.55 -24.12 -23.81
C GLU A 58 -13.96 -22.73 -23.52
N THR A 59 -14.48 -21.69 -24.18
CA THR A 59 -14.05 -20.29 -23.97
C THR A 59 -14.32 -19.84 -22.52
N ALA A 60 -15.44 -20.25 -21.93
CA ALA A 60 -15.76 -19.97 -20.53
C ALA A 60 -14.78 -20.66 -19.57
N THR A 61 -14.42 -21.92 -19.84
CA THR A 61 -13.40 -22.65 -19.07
C THR A 61 -12.04 -21.96 -19.17
N HIS A 62 -11.63 -21.52 -20.35
CA HIS A 62 -10.39 -20.76 -20.54
C HIS A 62 -10.41 -19.43 -19.78
N MET A 63 -11.52 -18.67 -19.81
CA MET A 63 -11.68 -17.45 -19.03
C MET A 63 -11.56 -17.73 -17.52
N MET A 64 -12.25 -18.76 -17.02
CA MET A 64 -12.21 -19.17 -15.62
C MET A 64 -10.78 -19.53 -15.18
N SER A 65 -10.05 -20.25 -16.03
CA SER A 65 -8.65 -20.61 -15.77
C SER A 65 -7.75 -19.37 -15.70
N SER A 66 -7.88 -18.44 -16.64
CA SER A 66 -7.13 -17.18 -16.64
C SER A 66 -7.44 -16.33 -15.39
N LEU A 67 -8.71 -16.23 -14.99
CA LEU A 67 -9.12 -15.52 -13.78
C LEU A 67 -8.60 -16.19 -12.51
N SER A 68 -8.65 -17.53 -12.44
CA SER A 68 -8.05 -18.28 -11.33
C SER A 68 -6.56 -18.01 -11.21
N HIS A 69 -5.84 -17.95 -12.33
CA HIS A 69 -4.43 -17.58 -12.35
C HIS A 69 -4.21 -16.13 -11.87
N CYS A 70 -5.03 -15.17 -12.30
CA CYS A 70 -4.98 -13.79 -11.78
C CYS A 70 -5.20 -13.73 -10.27
N LEU A 71 -6.15 -14.50 -9.72
CA LEU A 71 -6.38 -14.56 -8.27
C LEU A 71 -5.16 -15.10 -7.51
N THR A 72 -4.49 -16.13 -8.04
CA THR A 72 -3.24 -16.64 -7.46
C THR A 72 -2.16 -15.55 -7.43
N LEU A 73 -2.00 -14.79 -8.52
CA LEU A 73 -1.04 -13.68 -8.57
C LEU A 73 -1.39 -12.58 -7.56
N PHE A 74 -2.66 -12.23 -7.42
CA PHE A 74 -3.10 -11.26 -6.41
C PHE A 74 -2.80 -11.73 -4.99
N GLN A 75 -3.04 -13.01 -4.69
CA GLN A 75 -2.74 -13.57 -3.38
C GLN A 75 -1.23 -13.52 -3.08
N GLN A 76 -0.39 -13.88 -4.04
CA GLN A 76 1.06 -13.80 -3.90
C GLN A 76 1.53 -12.34 -3.69
N GLN A 77 0.97 -11.40 -4.45
CA GLN A 77 1.31 -9.99 -4.32
C GLN A 77 0.89 -9.43 -2.95
N GLU A 78 -0.27 -9.84 -2.44
CA GLU A 78 -0.76 -9.45 -1.12
C GLU A 78 0.12 -10.02 0.00
N GLU A 79 0.61 -11.25 -0.13
CA GLU A 79 1.56 -11.84 0.80
C GLU A 79 2.87 -11.05 0.85
N VAL A 80 3.42 -10.66 -0.30
CA VAL A 80 4.63 -9.81 -0.37
C VAL A 80 4.38 -8.45 0.27
N ARG A 81 3.24 -7.82 -0.03
CA ARG A 81 2.86 -6.53 0.56
C ARG A 81 2.76 -6.62 2.08
N MET A 82 2.11 -7.66 2.61
CA MET A 82 2.00 -7.89 4.05
C MET A 82 3.38 -8.08 4.70
N LEU A 83 4.29 -8.79 4.05
CA LEU A 83 5.67 -8.96 4.54
C LEU A 83 6.42 -7.63 4.61
N GLN A 84 6.32 -6.80 3.58
CA GLN A 84 6.94 -5.47 3.55
C GLN A 84 6.39 -4.58 4.68
N VAL A 85 5.08 -4.56 4.87
CA VAL A 85 4.43 -3.79 5.95
C VAL A 85 4.93 -4.25 7.32
N ARG A 86 4.99 -5.57 7.56
CA ARG A 86 5.52 -6.11 8.83
C ARG A 86 6.98 -5.75 9.05
N GLN A 87 7.79 -5.83 8.00
CA GLN A 87 9.20 -5.45 8.08
C GLN A 87 9.36 -3.98 8.44
N GLU A 88 8.58 -3.10 7.82
CA GLU A 88 8.65 -1.66 8.11
C GLU A 88 8.15 -1.34 9.51
N GLN A 89 7.08 -1.99 9.97
CA GLN A 89 6.61 -1.89 11.36
C GLN A 89 7.69 -2.31 12.36
N GLU A 90 8.42 -3.39 12.08
CA GLU A 90 9.50 -3.86 12.96
C GLU A 90 10.68 -2.87 12.99
N LYS A 91 11.06 -2.30 11.84
CA LYS A 91 12.09 -1.25 11.81
C LYS A 91 11.67 -0.04 12.63
N CYS A 92 10.43 0.44 12.46
CA CYS A 92 9.89 1.55 13.25
C CYS A 92 9.92 1.22 14.75
N ARG A 93 9.50 0.01 15.13
CA ARG A 93 9.53 -0.44 16.52
C ARG A 93 10.95 -0.38 17.12
N VAL A 94 11.94 -0.91 16.39
CA VAL A 94 13.34 -0.89 16.83
C VAL A 94 13.87 0.53 16.94
N LEU A 95 13.53 1.41 15.99
CA LEU A 95 13.91 2.82 16.03
C LEU A 95 13.29 3.56 17.22
N GLU A 96 12.01 3.33 17.49
CA GLU A 96 11.30 3.88 18.64
C GLU A 96 11.92 3.41 19.96
N GLU A 97 12.27 2.13 20.06
CA GLU A 97 12.94 1.57 21.24
C GLU A 97 14.33 2.18 21.44
N ALA A 98 15.13 2.29 20.37
CA ALA A 98 16.44 2.92 20.42
C ALA A 98 16.36 4.41 20.83
N LEU A 99 15.38 5.15 20.28
CA LEU A 99 15.12 6.54 20.67
C LEU A 99 14.70 6.65 22.14
N HIS A 100 13.88 5.73 22.63
CA HIS A 100 13.46 5.70 24.03
C HIS A 100 14.65 5.46 24.97
N VAL A 101 15.51 4.48 24.65
CA VAL A 101 16.74 4.20 25.42
C VAL A 101 17.65 5.43 25.42
N LEU A 102 17.90 6.03 24.26
CA LEU A 102 18.74 7.24 24.15
C LEU A 102 18.19 8.40 24.99
N ALA A 103 16.89 8.64 24.94
CA ALA A 103 16.25 9.69 25.73
C ALA A 103 16.39 9.43 27.23
N LYS A 104 16.24 8.16 27.66
CA LYS A 104 16.43 7.75 29.06
C LYS A 104 17.88 7.94 29.52
N GLU A 105 18.85 7.44 28.75
CA GLU A 105 20.28 7.59 29.07
C GLU A 105 20.69 9.06 29.13
N HIS A 106 20.21 9.89 28.20
CA HIS A 106 20.45 11.33 28.23
C HIS A 106 19.90 11.97 29.51
N HIS A 107 18.68 11.64 29.89
CA HIS A 107 18.08 12.16 31.12
C HIS A 107 18.83 11.73 32.38
N GLU A 108 19.26 10.47 32.45
CA GLU A 108 20.08 9.94 33.56
C GLU A 108 21.44 10.64 33.63
N LEU A 109 22.09 10.89 32.48
CA LEU A 109 23.33 11.64 32.41
C LEU A 109 23.16 13.08 32.91
N GLU A 110 22.12 13.80 32.48
CA GLU A 110 21.83 15.16 32.97
C GLU A 110 21.66 15.21 34.49
N GLN A 111 20.96 14.22 35.08
CA GLN A 111 20.79 14.11 36.52
C GLN A 111 22.12 13.88 37.24
N SER A 112 22.96 12.97 36.73
CA SER A 112 24.26 12.66 37.35
C SER A 112 25.22 13.87 37.33
N VAL A 113 25.27 14.60 36.22
CA VAL A 113 26.10 15.80 36.07
C VAL A 113 25.58 16.93 36.96
N GLY A 114 24.26 17.15 36.99
CA GLY A 114 23.62 18.16 37.85
C GLY A 114 23.82 17.90 39.35
N ALA A 115 23.82 16.62 39.76
CA ALA A 115 24.07 16.21 41.15
C ALA A 115 25.55 16.34 41.56
N SER A 116 26.48 16.33 40.61
CA SER A 116 27.93 16.43 40.88
C SER A 116 28.44 17.87 41.02
N GLN A 117 27.62 18.89 40.74
CA GLN A 117 28.03 20.28 40.95
C GLN A 117 28.03 20.61 42.46
N PRO A 118 29.18 21.00 43.05
CA PRO A 118 29.22 21.40 44.44
C PRO A 118 28.36 22.66 44.64
N PRO A 119 27.66 22.80 45.79
CA PRO A 119 26.92 24.01 46.09
C PRO A 119 27.90 25.19 46.05
N SER A 120 27.65 26.12 45.14
CA SER A 120 28.41 27.38 45.06
C SER A 120 28.32 28.09 46.43
N PRO A 121 29.44 28.47 47.06
CA PRO A 121 29.46 29.02 48.42
C PRO A 121 28.86 30.43 48.55
N ARG A 122 28.13 30.91 47.54
CA ARG A 122 27.52 32.25 47.53
C ARG A 122 26.13 32.34 48.16
N SER A 123 25.53 31.23 48.60
CA SER A 123 24.16 31.22 49.13
C SER A 123 24.03 31.19 50.67
N LEU A 124 25.04 31.66 51.41
CA LEU A 124 25.00 31.77 52.88
C LEU A 124 25.22 33.21 53.40
N ARG A 125 24.95 34.24 52.59
CA ARG A 125 25.03 35.65 53.04
C ARG A 125 23.80 36.45 52.61
N SER A 126 22.68 36.25 53.30
CA SER A 126 21.63 37.28 53.39
C SER A 126 20.73 37.05 54.61
N ALA A 127 21.31 37.06 55.80
CA ALA A 127 20.58 37.39 57.02
C ALA A 127 20.59 38.91 57.17
N THR A 128 19.66 39.60 56.53
CA THR A 128 19.30 41.00 56.83
C THR A 128 17.95 41.31 56.19
N PRO A 129 16.91 41.64 56.97
CA PRO A 129 15.63 42.06 56.41
C PRO A 129 15.67 43.58 56.18
N LEU A 130 15.65 44.02 54.92
CA LEU A 130 15.25 45.37 54.55
C LEU A 130 14.25 45.31 53.38
N PRO A 131 13.24 46.21 53.35
CA PRO A 131 12.12 46.11 52.44
C PRO A 131 12.39 46.82 51.11
N PHE A 132 11.77 46.30 50.04
CA PHE A 132 11.49 46.96 48.75
C PHE A 132 12.70 47.47 47.95
N ASP A 133 12.98 46.95 46.74
CA ASP A 133 12.23 47.30 45.53
C ASP A 133 12.66 46.46 44.31
N ARG A 134 11.75 46.43 43.35
CA ARG A 134 11.72 45.61 42.14
C ARG A 134 12.66 46.13 41.05
N SER A 135 13.59 45.30 40.55
CA SER A 135 14.03 45.42 39.15
C SER A 135 14.41 44.06 38.56
N VAL A 136 13.64 43.66 37.56
CA VAL A 136 13.84 42.47 36.75
C VAL A 136 15.02 42.76 35.81
N SER A 137 16.21 42.24 36.13
CA SER A 137 17.30 42.20 35.15
C SER A 137 17.24 40.85 34.43
N ARG A 138 16.55 40.85 33.29
CA ARG A 138 16.53 39.74 32.33
C ARG A 138 17.95 39.49 31.85
N GLN A 139 18.61 38.48 32.41
CA GLN A 139 19.84 37.97 31.82
C GLN A 139 19.46 37.19 30.57
N SER A 140 19.67 37.85 29.42
CA SER A 140 19.47 37.28 28.09
C SER A 140 20.40 36.08 27.89
N HIS A 141 19.88 34.88 28.05
CA HIS A 141 20.45 33.69 27.41
C HIS A 141 20.17 33.80 25.90
N ARG A 142 21.05 34.54 25.22
CA ARG A 142 21.17 34.48 23.76
C ARG A 142 21.40 33.02 23.39
N HIS A 143 20.44 32.44 22.67
CA HIS A 143 20.60 31.21 21.92
C HIS A 143 21.93 31.22 21.16
N ARG A 144 22.94 30.52 21.66
CA ARG A 144 24.03 30.05 20.80
C ARG A 144 23.46 28.91 19.97
N ARG A 145 22.86 29.25 18.82
CA ARG A 145 22.65 28.28 17.73
C ARG A 145 24.04 27.78 17.33
N SER A 146 24.29 26.50 17.52
CA SER A 146 25.43 25.80 16.94
C SER A 146 25.36 25.93 15.41
N PRO A 147 26.46 26.28 14.71
CA PRO A 147 26.51 26.19 13.25
C PRO A 147 26.28 24.74 12.83
N ARG A 148 25.22 24.51 12.05
CA ARG A 148 24.92 23.21 11.46
C ARG A 148 26.02 22.92 10.43
N PHE A 149 26.82 21.88 10.68
CA PHE A 149 27.95 21.43 9.85
C PHE A 149 27.51 20.39 8.80
N TYR A 150 26.28 20.50 8.27
CA TYR A 150 25.86 19.63 7.18
C TYR A 150 25.88 20.43 5.89
N ASP A 151 26.78 20.01 5.00
CA ASP A 151 26.82 20.38 3.60
C ASP A 151 25.58 19.77 2.92
N THR A 152 24.69 20.62 2.40
CA THR A 152 23.48 20.20 1.68
C THR A 152 23.73 20.10 0.17
N SER A 153 25.00 20.06 -0.26
CA SER A 153 25.33 19.88 -1.67
C SER A 153 25.26 18.43 -2.15
N ASP A 154 24.99 17.49 -1.25
CA ASP A 154 25.01 16.03 -1.51
C ASP A 154 23.59 15.43 -1.57
N ASP A 155 22.60 16.23 -1.97
CA ASP A 155 21.21 15.80 -2.19
C ASP A 155 21.05 14.90 -3.45
N GLU A 156 22.13 14.33 -4.00
CA GLU A 156 22.16 13.37 -5.12
C GLU A 156 21.45 12.02 -4.81
N PHE A 157 21.01 11.80 -3.57
CA PHE A 157 20.31 10.57 -3.20
C PHE A 157 18.89 10.45 -3.80
N TYR A 158 18.29 11.56 -4.27
CA TYR A 158 16.92 11.55 -4.81
C TYR A 158 16.80 11.22 -6.30
N ASP A 159 17.91 11.19 -7.06
CA ASP A 159 17.87 10.93 -8.50
C ASP A 159 17.75 9.43 -8.86
N ALA A 160 17.79 8.53 -7.86
CA ALA A 160 17.76 7.08 -8.08
C ALA A 160 16.35 6.50 -8.32
N PHE A 161 15.30 7.32 -8.26
CA PHE A 161 13.90 6.88 -8.45
C PHE A 161 13.22 7.44 -9.70
N ASP A 162 13.90 8.28 -10.50
CA ASP A 162 13.42 8.80 -11.78
C ASP A 162 14.18 8.17 -12.96
N ALA A 163 14.03 6.86 -13.17
CA ALA A 163 14.40 6.17 -14.40
C ALA A 163 13.50 4.95 -14.67
#